data_AF-A0A965JIR9-F1
#
_entry.id   AF-A0A965JIR9-F1
#
_cell.length_a   1.000
_cell.length_b   1.000
_cell.length_c   1.000
_cell.angle_alpha   90.00
_cell.angle_beta   90.00
_cell.angle_gamma   90.00
#
_symmetry.space_group_name_H-M   'P 1'
#
loop_
_entity.id
_entity.type
_entity.pdbx_description
1 polymer ?
#
loop_
_entity_poly.entity_id
_entity_poly.type
_entity_poly.pdbx_seq_one_letter_code
_entity_poly.pdbx_strand_id
1 'polypeptide(L)'
;VVGKSGQQAGAQDFKCAGRRVVQPLNGDAMHDAAQLLVGTHDFTTFRSVHCQSASPVKSIDQMRVQRFGNEIEVDVSARSFLHHQVRSMVGCLVLVGQGKWTAKDLKAALDARDRAALGFNAPPDGLYFIEAIYPD
;
A
#
# COMPACT_ATOMS: atom_id res chain seq x y z
N VAL A 1 29.54 -18.13 7.52
CA VAL A 1 29.69 -18.11 6.04
C VAL A 1 29.60 -16.67 5.59
N VAL A 2 30.59 -16.24 4.82
CA VAL A 2 30.88 -14.88 4.37
C VAL A 2 29.71 -14.30 3.58
N GLY A 3 29.30 -13.08 3.93
CA GLY A 3 28.31 -12.30 3.19
C GLY A 3 28.81 -11.93 1.81
N LYS A 4 28.07 -12.31 0.77
CA LYS A 4 28.25 -11.86 -0.61
C LYS A 4 27.21 -10.80 -0.94
N SER A 5 27.69 -9.57 -1.10
CA SER A 5 27.43 -8.69 -2.25
C SER A 5 26.06 -8.81 -2.95
N GLY A 6 25.22 -7.80 -2.74
CA GLY A 6 24.47 -7.10 -3.79
C GLY A 6 23.66 -7.95 -4.78
N GLN A 7 22.53 -8.49 -4.35
CA GLN A 7 21.43 -8.82 -5.26
C GLN A 7 20.41 -7.67 -5.20
N GLN A 8 20.19 -7.01 -6.34
CA GLN A 8 19.09 -6.07 -6.48
C GLN A 8 17.79 -6.86 -6.40
N ALA A 9 16.99 -6.62 -5.36
CA ALA A 9 15.67 -7.22 -5.22
C ALA A 9 14.78 -6.72 -6.37
N GLY A 10 14.21 -7.65 -7.15
CA GLY A 10 13.17 -7.28 -8.11
C GLY A 10 11.82 -7.10 -7.43
N ALA A 11 10.78 -6.87 -8.24
CA ALA A 11 9.46 -6.44 -7.77
C ALA A 11 8.88 -7.42 -6.74
N GLN A 12 8.45 -6.88 -5.61
CA GLN A 12 7.75 -7.60 -4.55
C GLN A 12 6.26 -7.35 -4.73
N ASP A 13 5.48 -8.42 -4.76
CA ASP A 13 4.03 -8.39 -4.91
C ASP A 13 3.36 -8.72 -3.58
N PHE A 14 2.45 -7.84 -3.17
CA PHE A 14 1.62 -8.04 -1.99
C PHE A 14 0.16 -8.04 -2.38
N LYS A 15 -0.60 -8.97 -1.80
CA LYS A 15 -2.05 -9.04 -1.93
C LYS A 15 -2.70 -8.89 -0.58
N CYS A 16 -3.65 -7.95 -0.50
CA CYS A 16 -4.52 -7.85 0.66
C CYS A 16 -5.88 -8.48 0.34
N ALA A 17 -6.22 -9.57 1.03
CA ALA A 17 -7.55 -10.18 1.04
C ALA A 17 -8.13 -10.11 2.46
N GLY A 18 -9.11 -9.24 2.68
CA GLY A 18 -10.10 -9.44 3.75
C GLY A 18 -10.12 -8.49 4.95
N ARG A 19 -11.24 -7.75 5.04
CA ARG A 19 -12.00 -7.48 6.28
C ARG A 19 -13.48 -7.58 5.91
N ARG A 20 -14.31 -8.24 6.73
CA ARG A 20 -15.78 -8.14 6.60
C ARG A 20 -16.19 -6.71 6.98
N VAL A 21 -16.32 -5.84 5.99
CA VAL A 21 -16.89 -4.50 6.17
C VAL A 21 -18.41 -4.66 6.09
N VAL A 22 -19.13 -4.18 7.12
CA VAL A 22 -20.60 -4.29 7.19
C VAL A 22 -21.27 -3.54 6.04
N GLN A 23 -20.58 -2.53 5.48
CA GLN A 23 -21.02 -1.78 4.31
C GLN A 23 -20.23 -2.17 3.06
N PRO A 24 -20.89 -2.25 1.89
CA PRO A 24 -20.22 -2.53 0.63
C PRO A 24 -19.23 -1.40 0.30
N LEU A 25 -17.97 -1.76 0.07
CA LEU A 25 -16.93 -0.82 -0.36
C LEU A 25 -17.03 -0.51 -1.86
N ASN A 26 -16.86 0.73 -2.27
CA ASN A 26 -16.75 1.06 -3.69
C ASN A 26 -15.34 0.71 -4.21
N GLY A 27 -15.20 -0.44 -4.88
CA GLY A 27 -13.92 -0.93 -5.41
C GLY A 27 -13.34 -0.06 -6.53
N ASP A 28 -14.18 0.52 -7.37
CA ASP A 28 -13.74 1.38 -8.47
C ASP A 28 -13.16 2.69 -7.92
N ALA A 29 -13.85 3.30 -6.94
CA ALA A 29 -13.33 4.50 -6.26
C ALA A 29 -12.01 4.22 -5.52
N MET A 30 -11.86 3.02 -4.95
CA MET A 30 -10.59 2.59 -4.36
C MET A 30 -9.51 2.43 -5.43
N HIS A 31 -9.82 1.85 -6.59
CA HIS A 31 -8.87 1.66 -7.68
C HIS A 31 -8.38 3.00 -8.25
N ASP A 32 -9.29 3.93 -8.51
CA ASP A 32 -8.99 5.26 -9.03
C ASP A 32 -8.09 6.03 -8.07
N ALA A 33 -8.39 5.99 -6.76
CA ALA A 33 -7.56 6.64 -5.75
C ALA A 33 -6.19 5.97 -5.61
N ALA A 34 -6.11 4.63 -5.75
CA ALA A 34 -4.84 3.91 -5.69
C ALA A 34 -3.85 4.34 -6.78
N GLN A 35 -4.33 4.81 -7.94
CA GLN A 35 -3.45 5.28 -9.02
C GLN A 35 -2.63 6.51 -8.63
N LEU A 36 -3.07 7.28 -7.64
CA LEU A 36 -2.31 8.42 -7.09
C LEU A 36 -1.04 7.99 -6.35
N LEU A 37 -0.98 6.72 -5.92
CA LEU A 37 0.15 6.15 -5.17
C LEU A 37 1.18 5.49 -6.10
N VAL A 38 0.83 5.25 -7.38
CA VAL A 38 1.75 4.71 -8.40
C VAL A 38 2.81 5.75 -8.75
N GLY A 39 4.04 5.31 -8.97
CA GLY A 39 5.20 6.16 -9.20
C GLY A 39 6.05 6.35 -7.94
N THR A 40 6.92 7.37 -7.97
CA THR A 40 7.91 7.61 -6.90
C THR A 40 7.46 8.74 -5.99
N HIS A 41 7.28 8.43 -4.71
CA HIS A 41 6.76 9.38 -3.72
C HIS A 41 7.47 9.26 -2.36
N ASP A 42 7.35 10.30 -1.55
CA ASP A 42 7.69 10.25 -0.12
C ASP A 42 6.53 9.60 0.66
N PHE A 43 6.75 8.39 1.17
CA PHE A 43 5.74 7.64 1.90
C PHE A 43 5.85 7.82 3.42
N THR A 44 6.36 8.96 3.91
CA THR A 44 6.48 9.24 5.36
C THR A 44 5.15 9.09 6.09
N THR A 45 4.04 9.57 5.53
CA THR A 45 2.70 9.41 6.11
C THR A 45 2.32 7.95 6.32
N PHE A 46 2.78 7.07 5.43
CA PHE A 46 2.46 5.64 5.42
C PHE A 46 3.52 4.78 6.14
N ARG A 47 4.51 5.39 6.79
CA ARG A 47 5.61 4.70 7.47
C ARG A 47 5.25 4.36 8.92
N SER A 48 5.71 3.20 9.42
CA SER A 48 5.69 2.92 10.86
C SER A 48 6.76 3.71 11.62
N VAL A 49 6.46 4.14 12.85
CA VAL A 49 7.39 4.89 13.73
C VAL A 49 8.69 4.11 14.01
N HIS A 50 8.65 2.79 13.92
CA HIS A 50 9.77 1.88 14.17
C HIS A 50 10.58 1.54 12.91
N CYS A 51 10.34 2.23 11.79
CA CYS A 51 11.02 1.91 10.53
C CYS A 51 12.46 2.42 10.52
N GLN A 52 13.42 1.50 10.36
CA GLN A 52 14.87 1.78 10.26
C GLN A 52 15.34 2.04 8.81
N SER A 53 14.42 2.16 7.84
CA SER A 53 14.81 2.35 6.44
C SER A 53 15.40 3.75 6.23
N ALA A 54 16.52 3.82 5.51
CA ALA A 54 17.29 5.05 5.32
C ALA A 54 16.56 6.13 4.49
N SER A 55 15.55 5.77 3.69
CA SER A 55 14.79 6.74 2.88
C SER A 55 13.28 6.47 2.92
N PRO A 56 12.45 7.50 3.17
CA PRO A 56 10.99 7.43 2.99
C PRO A 56 10.54 7.23 1.54
N VAL A 57 11.43 7.53 0.59
CA VAL A 57 11.09 7.62 -0.82
C VAL A 57 11.08 6.22 -1.40
N LYS A 58 9.93 5.82 -1.94
CA LYS A 58 9.72 4.52 -2.59
C LYS A 58 9.03 4.70 -3.92
N SER A 59 9.21 3.71 -4.79
CA SER A 59 8.52 3.63 -6.08
C SER A 59 7.53 2.48 -6.01
N ILE A 60 6.26 2.77 -6.29
CA ILE A 60 5.23 1.75 -6.55
C ILE A 60 5.13 1.60 -8.06
N ASP A 61 5.35 0.39 -8.55
CA ASP A 61 5.36 0.08 -9.98
C ASP A 61 3.92 -0.19 -10.47
N GLN A 62 3.13 -0.90 -9.67
CA GLN A 62 1.71 -1.17 -9.94
C GLN A 62 0.90 -1.16 -8.65
N MET A 63 -0.33 -0.64 -8.71
CA MET A 63 -1.33 -0.81 -7.66
C MET A 63 -2.71 -1.04 -8.28
N ARG A 64 -3.30 -2.20 -8.03
CA ARG A 64 -4.59 -2.61 -8.58
C ARG A 64 -5.56 -2.94 -7.45
N VAL A 65 -6.82 -2.55 -7.62
CA VAL A 65 -7.90 -2.89 -6.70
C VAL A 65 -9.00 -3.55 -7.52
N GLN A 66 -9.41 -4.75 -7.14
CA GLN A 66 -10.38 -5.54 -7.89
C GLN A 66 -11.44 -6.10 -6.95
N ARG A 67 -12.68 -6.16 -7.41
CA ARG A 67 -13.78 -6.78 -6.67
C ARG A 67 -14.06 -8.18 -7.19
N PHE A 68 -14.06 -9.14 -6.29
CA PHE A 68 -14.43 -10.54 -6.55
C PHE A 68 -15.62 -10.90 -5.68
N GLY A 69 -16.83 -10.67 -6.22
CA GLY A 69 -18.08 -10.84 -5.47
C GLY A 69 -18.12 -9.94 -4.22
N ASN A 70 -18.00 -10.56 -3.04
CA ASN A 70 -18.04 -9.87 -1.76
C ASN A 70 -16.65 -9.47 -1.23
N GLU A 71 -15.59 -9.82 -1.95
CA GLU A 71 -14.22 -9.55 -1.57
C GLU A 71 -13.62 -8.43 -2.43
N ILE A 72 -12.68 -7.69 -1.85
CA ILE A 72 -11.84 -6.74 -2.58
C ILE A 72 -10.41 -7.19 -2.39
N GLU A 73 -9.71 -7.34 -3.51
CA GLU A 73 -8.30 -7.67 -3.58
C GLU A 73 -7.53 -6.41 -3.94
N VAL A 74 -6.44 -6.15 -3.22
CA VAL A 74 -5.50 -5.07 -3.53
C VAL A 74 -4.15 -5.69 -3.84
N ASP A 75 -3.71 -5.55 -5.09
CA ASP A 75 -2.41 -6.02 -5.57
C ASP A 75 -1.45 -4.83 -5.67
N VAL A 76 -0.27 -4.95 -5.06
CA VAL A 76 0.74 -3.88 -5.07
C VAL A 76 2.10 -4.46 -5.43
N SER A 77 2.74 -3.88 -6.43
CA SER A 77 4.07 -4.25 -6.91
C SER A 77 5.05 -3.09 -6.70
N ALA A 78 6.19 -3.37 -6.08
CA ALA A 78 7.27 -2.39 -5.91
C ALA A 78 8.62 -3.07 -5.70
N ARG A 79 9.72 -2.40 -6.07
CA ARG A 79 11.09 -2.86 -5.74
C ARG A 79 11.35 -3.02 -4.25
N SER A 80 10.74 -2.19 -3.40
CA SER A 80 10.83 -2.33 -1.95
C SER A 80 9.72 -1.56 -1.26
N PHE A 81 9.31 -2.04 -0.09
CA PHE A 81 8.33 -1.38 0.77
C PHE A 81 8.92 -0.97 2.12
N LEU A 82 8.36 0.06 2.74
CA LEU A 82 8.62 0.42 4.12
C LEU A 82 7.83 -0.48 5.07
N HIS A 83 8.29 -0.56 6.32
CA HIS A 83 7.57 -1.29 7.36
C HIS A 83 6.15 -0.71 7.53
N HIS A 84 5.14 -1.57 7.34
CA HIS A 84 3.70 -1.29 7.33
C HIS A 84 3.15 -0.49 6.12
N GLN A 85 3.96 -0.11 5.13
CA GLN A 85 3.53 0.76 4.02
C GLN A 85 2.25 0.27 3.34
N VAL A 86 2.22 -0.99 2.92
CA VAL A 86 1.07 -1.58 2.22
C VAL A 86 -0.19 -1.52 3.08
N ARG A 87 -0.11 -1.85 4.37
CA ARG A 87 -1.26 -1.81 5.29
C ARG A 87 -1.77 -0.38 5.53
N SER A 88 -0.87 0.59 5.60
CA SER A 88 -1.23 2.00 5.74
C SER A 88 -1.92 2.53 4.48
N MET A 89 -1.41 2.17 3.29
CA MET A 89 -2.04 2.53 2.00
C MET A 89 -3.43 1.89 1.87
N VAL A 90 -3.55 0.58 2.12
CA VAL A 90 -4.82 -0.14 2.07
C VAL A 90 -5.83 0.44 3.08
N GLY A 91 -5.40 0.81 4.29
CA GLY A 91 -6.28 1.45 5.27
C GLY A 91 -6.89 2.75 4.74
N CYS A 92 -6.08 3.62 4.12
CA CYS A 92 -6.58 4.85 3.51
C CYS A 92 -7.51 4.58 2.32
N LEU A 93 -7.21 3.58 1.48
CA LEU A 93 -8.10 3.18 0.40
C LEU A 93 -9.44 2.66 0.93
N VAL A 94 -9.47 1.94 2.05
CA VAL A 94 -10.74 1.53 2.67
C VAL A 94 -11.57 2.75 3.10
N LEU A 95 -10.97 3.85 3.56
CA LEU A 95 -11.71 5.08 3.83
C LEU A 95 -12.34 5.67 2.56
N VAL A 96 -11.63 5.58 1.43
CA VAL A 96 -12.15 5.98 0.11
C VAL A 96 -13.31 5.08 -0.31
N GLY A 97 -13.14 3.76 -0.19
CA GLY A 97 -14.20 2.79 -0.50
C GLY A 97 -15.44 2.92 0.38
N GLN A 98 -15.29 3.45 1.60
CA GLN A 98 -16.41 3.80 2.50
C GLN A 98 -17.04 5.16 2.20
N GLY A 99 -16.48 5.95 1.27
CA GLY A 99 -16.93 7.31 0.99
C GLY A 99 -16.59 8.33 2.09
N LYS A 100 -15.75 7.95 3.06
CA LYS A 100 -15.30 8.87 4.14
C LYS A 100 -14.19 9.79 3.67
N TRP A 101 -13.34 9.29 2.78
CA TRP A 101 -12.28 10.05 2.12
C TRP A 101 -12.55 10.11 0.62
N THR A 102 -12.11 11.18 0.01
CA THR A 102 -12.01 11.33 -1.44
C THR A 102 -10.59 10.98 -1.91
N ALA A 103 -10.40 10.83 -3.21
CA ALA A 103 -9.07 10.72 -3.80
C ALA A 103 -8.17 11.94 -3.46
N LYS A 104 -8.77 13.12 -3.28
CA LYS A 104 -8.05 14.34 -2.86
C LYS A 104 -7.55 14.23 -1.42
N ASP A 105 -8.32 13.63 -0.53
CA ASP A 105 -7.89 13.42 0.87
C ASP A 105 -6.72 12.44 0.93
N LEU A 106 -6.76 11.37 0.11
CA LEU A 106 -5.62 10.45 -0.02
C LEU A 106 -4.38 11.18 -0.55
N LYS A 107 -4.54 12.03 -1.56
CA LYS A 107 -3.45 12.84 -2.13
C LYS A 107 -2.89 13.80 -1.08
N ALA A 108 -3.75 14.48 -0.32
CA ALA A 108 -3.34 15.38 0.75
C ALA A 108 -2.56 14.62 1.85
N ALA A 109 -3.01 13.41 2.22
CA ALA A 109 -2.28 12.57 3.17
C ALA A 109 -0.89 12.17 2.64
N LEU A 110 -0.77 11.82 1.35
CA LEU A 110 0.53 11.53 0.72
C LEU A 110 1.44 12.77 0.72
N ASP A 111 0.91 13.92 0.31
CA ASP A 111 1.66 15.16 0.15
C ASP A 111 2.05 15.80 1.51
N ALA A 112 1.29 15.51 2.58
CA ALA A 112 1.57 16.01 3.94
C ALA A 112 2.91 15.51 4.49
N ARG A 113 3.36 14.31 4.08
CA ARG A 113 4.59 13.66 4.59
C ARG A 113 4.64 13.63 6.13
N ASP A 114 3.48 13.50 6.76
CA ASP A 114 3.31 13.55 8.20
C ASP A 114 2.50 12.33 8.64
N ARG A 115 3.04 11.58 9.61
CA ARG A 115 2.40 10.39 10.13
C ARG A 115 1.05 10.67 10.81
N ALA A 116 0.85 11.88 11.32
CA ALA A 116 -0.41 12.31 11.90
C ALA A 116 -1.54 12.43 10.86
N ALA A 117 -1.20 12.61 9.58
CA ALA A 117 -2.16 12.68 8.48
C ALA A 117 -2.67 11.29 8.02
N LEU A 118 -2.16 10.20 8.57
CA LEU A 118 -2.64 8.86 8.21
C LEU A 118 -4.05 8.63 8.74
N GLY A 119 -4.97 8.19 7.88
CA GLY A 119 -6.32 7.80 8.27
C GLY A 119 -6.35 6.65 9.27
N PHE A 120 -5.99 5.44 8.83
CA PHE A 120 -5.78 4.30 9.74
C PHE A 120 -4.91 3.21 9.10
N ASN A 121 -4.43 2.27 9.91
CA ASN A 121 -3.73 1.08 9.42
C ASN A 121 -4.70 -0.09 9.26
N ALA A 122 -4.76 -0.70 8.07
CA ALA A 122 -5.51 -1.93 7.88
C ALA A 122 -5.03 -3.02 8.87
N PRO A 123 -5.92 -3.88 9.41
CA PRO A 123 -5.53 -5.02 10.24
C PRO A 123 -4.56 -5.96 9.49
N PRO A 124 -3.70 -6.71 10.20
CA PRO A 124 -2.71 -7.57 9.56
C PRO A 124 -3.33 -8.83 8.94
N ASP A 125 -4.52 -9.21 9.40
CA ASP A 125 -5.18 -10.51 9.19
C ASP A 125 -5.57 -10.80 7.72
N GLY A 126 -5.34 -9.85 6.82
CA GLY A 126 -5.63 -9.98 5.40
C GLY A 126 -4.47 -9.67 4.47
N LEU A 127 -3.27 -9.37 4.97
CA LEU A 127 -2.10 -9.10 4.11
C LEU A 127 -1.30 -10.39 3.90
N TYR A 128 -1.12 -10.78 2.65
CA TYR A 128 -0.28 -11.90 2.26
C TYR A 128 0.74 -11.44 1.21
N PHE A 129 1.99 -11.84 1.38
CA PHE A 129 3.03 -11.67 0.37
C PHE A 129 2.79 -12.70 -0.74
N ILE A 130 2.72 -12.26 -2.00
CA ILE A 130 2.54 -13.15 -3.15
C ILE A 130 3.90 -13.65 -3.62
N GLU A 131 4.75 -12.77 -4.12
CA GLU A 131 6.01 -13.16 -4.75
C GLU A 131 7.06 -12.06 -4.71
N ALA A 132 8.32 -12.45 -4.88
CA ALA A 132 9.41 -11.54 -5.24
C ALA A 132 9.99 -12.04 -6.55
N ILE A 133 9.91 -11.21 -7.57
CA ILE A 133 10.53 -11.45 -8.87
C ILE A 133 12.01 -11.12 -8.73
N TYR A 134 12.90 -12.01 -9.18
CA TYR A 134 14.33 -11.73 -9.31
C TYR A 134 14.71 -11.82 -10.78
N PRO A 135 15.57 -10.94 -11.31
CA PRO A 135 16.11 -11.10 -12.65
C PRO A 135 16.98 -12.36 -12.72
N ASP A 136 16.99 -13.01 -13.89
CA ASP A 136 17.75 -14.23 -14.19
C ASP A 136 19.27 -14.07 -13.99
#